data_AF-A0A954PF99-F1
#
_entry.id   AF-A0A954PF99-F1
#
_cell.length_a   1.000
_cell.length_b   1.000
_cell.length_c   1.000
_cell.angle_alpha   90.00
_cell.angle_beta   90.00
_cell.angle_gamma   90.00
#
_symmetry.space_group_name_H-M   'P 1'
#
loop_
_entity.id
_entity.type
_entity.pdbx_description
1 polymer ?
#
loop_
_entity_poly.entity_id
_entity_poly.type
_entity_poly.pdbx_seq_one_letter_code
_entity_poly.pdbx_strand_id
1 'polypeptide(L)'
;AVSAFPLSIFGDRPDQHRMFAEQVTAEYYVRTEGRGRTVDEWKARPEQPDNHWLDCLVGSAVAASMQGSLLFGTDGPSAPKRERISFKELQRRKKG
;
A
#
# COMPACT_ATOMS: atom_id res chain seq x y z
N ALA A 1 -5.79 10.89 -0.17
CA ALA A 1 -6.52 9.83 0.54
C ALA A 1 -6.30 8.60 -0.31
N VAL A 2 -5.65 7.58 0.25
CA VAL A 2 -5.57 6.28 -0.41
C VAL A 2 -6.99 5.74 -0.35
N SER A 3 -7.67 5.72 -1.50
CA SER A 3 -8.93 5.00 -1.66
C SER A 3 -8.67 3.55 -1.26
N ALA A 4 -9.46 3.03 -0.33
CA ALA A 4 -9.35 1.65 0.14
C ALA A 4 -9.20 0.70 -1.05
N PHE A 5 -8.20 -0.18 -1.02
CA PHE A 5 -8.04 -1.19 -2.05
C PHE A 5 -8.64 -2.50 -1.54
N PRO A 6 -9.42 -3.21 -2.37
CA PRO A 6 -9.96 -4.50 -2.01
C PRO A 6 -8.85 -5.57 -1.99
N LEU A 7 -8.76 -6.34 -0.90
CA LEU A 7 -7.97 -7.57 -0.82
C LEU A 7 -8.78 -8.67 -0.13
N SER A 8 -8.87 -9.83 -0.76
CA SER A 8 -9.46 -11.05 -0.18
C SER A 8 -8.51 -12.22 -0.37
N ILE A 9 -8.40 -13.09 0.63
CA ILE A 9 -7.67 -14.35 0.53
C ILE A 9 -8.69 -15.46 0.23
N PHE A 10 -8.48 -16.20 -0.85
CA PHE A 10 -9.37 -17.29 -1.29
C PHE A 10 -8.93 -18.65 -0.72
N GLY A 11 -9.89 -19.58 -0.60
CA GLY A 11 -9.65 -20.95 -0.14
C GLY A 11 -9.52 -21.06 1.38
N ASP A 12 -9.34 -22.30 1.85
CA ASP A 12 -9.29 -22.69 3.26
C ASP A 12 -7.98 -23.41 3.65
N ARG A 13 -7.03 -23.49 2.70
CA ARG A 13 -5.76 -24.19 2.86
C ARG A 13 -4.76 -23.37 3.69
N PRO A 14 -4.44 -23.80 4.93
CA PRO A 14 -3.62 -23.00 5.84
C PRO A 14 -2.16 -22.88 5.39
N ASP A 15 -1.65 -23.86 4.65
CA ASP A 15 -0.32 -23.86 4.04
C ASP A 15 -0.17 -22.73 3.00
N GLN A 16 -1.19 -22.52 2.19
CA GLN A 16 -1.18 -21.45 1.16
C GLN A 16 -1.27 -20.06 1.81
N HIS A 17 -2.13 -19.91 2.82
CA HIS A 17 -2.28 -18.65 3.55
C HIS A 17 -1.00 -18.29 4.31
N ARG A 18 -0.33 -19.28 4.90
CA ARG A 18 0.96 -19.10 5.58
C ARG A 18 2.05 -18.64 4.62
N MET A 19 2.23 -19.36 3.51
CA MET A 19 3.21 -18.99 2.48
C MET A 19 2.99 -17.55 1.98
N PHE A 20 1.74 -17.17 1.71
CA PHE A 20 1.43 -15.79 1.33
C PHE A 20 1.82 -14.78 2.42
N ALA A 21 1.49 -15.05 3.68
CA ALA A 21 1.84 -14.17 4.79
C ALA A 21 3.36 -14.03 4.98
N GLU A 22 4.11 -15.12 4.86
CA GLU A 22 5.57 -15.12 4.90
C GLU A 22 6.15 -14.23 3.79
N GLN A 23 5.73 -14.42 2.55
CA GLN A 23 6.21 -13.64 1.40
C GLN A 23 5.87 -12.13 1.50
N VAL A 24 4.68 -11.79 2.00
CA VAL A 24 4.24 -10.39 2.16
C VAL A 24 4.94 -9.70 3.34
N THR A 25 5.48 -10.47 4.30
CA THR A 25 6.16 -9.96 5.50
C THR A 25 7.66 -10.29 5.55
N ALA A 26 8.23 -10.67 4.40
CA ALA A 26 9.65 -11.01 4.25
C ALA A 26 10.59 -9.83 4.54
N GLU A 27 10.06 -8.60 4.57
CA GLU A 27 10.80 -7.39 4.92
C GLU A 27 10.40 -6.84 6.28
N TYR A 28 11.33 -6.11 6.90
CA TYR A 28 11.09 -5.38 8.13
C TYR A 28 11.69 -3.99 8.02
N TYR A 29 11.06 -3.02 8.69
CA TYR A 29 11.61 -1.68 8.76
C TYR A 29 12.53 -1.55 9.98
N VAL A 30 13.60 -0.78 9.80
CA VAL A 30 14.48 -0.30 10.87
C VAL A 30 14.40 1.21 10.87
N ARG A 31 13.96 1.79 11.99
CA ARG A 31 13.98 3.23 12.16
C ARG A 31 15.41 3.70 12.33
N THR A 32 15.87 4.58 11.44
CA THR A 32 17.19 5.20 11.50
C THR A 32 17.06 6.71 11.59
N GLU A 33 17.90 7.31 12.44
CA GLU A 33 17.94 8.75 12.63
C GLU A 33 19.33 9.27 12.25
N GLY A 34 19.38 10.29 11.41
CA GLY A 34 20.63 10.85 10.92
C GLY A 34 20.44 12.18 10.20
N ARG A 35 21.39 13.10 10.42
CA ARG A 35 21.40 14.43 9.77
C ARG A 35 20.07 15.19 9.94
N GLY A 36 19.48 15.11 11.14
CA GLY A 36 18.23 15.81 11.47
C GLY A 36 16.97 15.24 10.82
N ARG A 37 17.01 14.01 10.32
CA ARG A 37 15.84 13.32 9.75
C ARG A 37 15.70 11.92 10.36
N THR A 38 14.46 11.49 10.53
CA THR A 38 14.09 10.13 10.90
C THR A 38 13.50 9.46 9.66
N VAL A 39 14.03 8.31 9.29
CA VAL A 39 13.55 7.51 8.16
C VAL A 39 13.33 6.07 8.62
N ASP A 40 12.34 5.41 8.03
CA ASP A 40 12.12 3.98 8.23
C ASP A 40 12.71 3.24 7.02
N GLU A 41 13.84 2.57 7.22
CA GLU A 41 14.54 1.81 6.17
C GLU A 41 14.02 0.37 6.12
N TRP A 42 13.54 -0.08 4.96
CA TRP A 42 13.10 -1.45 4.74
C TRP A 42 14.27 -2.35 4.38
N LYS A 43 14.35 -3.50 5.03
CA LYS A 43 15.43 -4.50 4.85
C LYS A 43 14.82 -5.89 4.69
N ALA A 44 15.40 -6.69 3.80
CA ALA A 44 15.07 -8.10 3.68
C ALA A 44 15.52 -8.86 4.93
N ARG A 45 14.72 -9.84 5.36
CA ARG A 45 15.08 -10.76 6.43
C ARG A 45 16.14 -11.75 5.94
N PRO A 46 17.28 -11.91 6.64
CA PRO A 46 18.31 -12.88 6.25
C PRO A 46 17.79 -14.30 6.06
N GLU A 47 16.78 -14.69 6.84
CA GLU A 47 16.12 -15.99 6.81
C GLU A 47 15.07 -16.16 5.70
N GLN A 48 14.66 -15.08 5.02
CA GLN A 48 13.61 -15.08 3.99
C GLN A 48 14.04 -14.22 2.79
N PRO A 49 14.83 -14.78 1.85
CA PRO A 49 15.36 -14.04 0.72
C PRO A 49 14.32 -13.74 -0.38
N ASP A 50 13.20 -14.46 -0.40
CA ASP A 50 12.14 -14.29 -1.40
C ASP A 50 11.19 -13.15 -0.96
N ASN A 51 11.23 -12.02 -1.67
CA ASN A 51 10.49 -10.80 -1.32
C ASN A 51 9.62 -10.23 -2.46
N HIS A 52 9.36 -11.00 -3.51
CA HIS A 52 8.78 -10.47 -4.75
C HIS A 52 7.27 -10.14 -4.68
N TRP A 53 6.59 -10.61 -3.64
CA TRP A 53 5.12 -10.63 -3.63
C TRP A 53 4.51 -9.33 -3.15
N LEU A 54 5.16 -8.62 -2.21
CA LEU A 54 4.64 -7.38 -1.67
C LEU A 54 4.51 -6.31 -2.76
N ASP A 55 5.54 -6.13 -3.59
CA ASP A 55 5.51 -5.15 -4.67
C ASP A 55 4.41 -5.44 -5.69
N CYS A 56 4.28 -6.70 -6.10
CA CYS A 56 3.24 -7.13 -7.03
C CYS A 56 1.83 -6.92 -6.45
N LEU A 57 1.64 -7.24 -5.16
CA LEU A 57 0.38 -7.05 -4.45
C LEU A 57 0.01 -5.57 -4.37
N VAL A 58 0.96 -4.72 -3.95
CA VAL A 58 0.77 -3.26 -3.84
C VAL A 58 0.46 -2.65 -5.21
N GLY A 59 1.20 -3.02 -6.26
CA GLY A 59 0.95 -2.53 -7.61
C GLY A 59 -0.45 -2.90 -8.10
N SER A 60 -0.87 -4.14 -7.89
CA SER A 60 -2.21 -4.63 -8.24
C SER A 60 -3.30 -3.91 -7.45
N ALA A 61 -3.08 -3.70 -6.14
CA ALA A 61 -3.99 -2.95 -5.27
C ALA A 61 -4.16 -1.49 -5.69
N VAL A 62 -3.08 -0.81 -6.06
CA VAL A 62 -3.11 0.56 -6.60
C VAL A 62 -3.89 0.59 -7.91
N ALA A 63 -3.62 -0.34 -8.82
CA ALA A 63 -4.34 -0.43 -10.10
C ALA A 63 -5.86 -0.64 -9.88
N ALA A 64 -6.24 -1.58 -9.00
CA ALA A 64 -7.64 -1.83 -8.64
C ALA A 64 -8.33 -0.59 -8.05
N SER A 65 -7.65 0.11 -7.15
CA SER A 65 -8.15 1.36 -6.54
C SER A 65 -8.35 2.46 -7.59
N MET A 66 -7.41 2.62 -8.54
CA MET A 66 -7.53 3.57 -9.64
C MET A 66 -8.65 3.22 -10.62
N GLN A 67 -8.90 1.93 -10.85
CA GLN A 67 -10.00 1.46 -11.69
C GLN A 67 -11.36 1.49 -10.97
N GLY A 68 -11.38 1.67 -9.65
CA GLY A 68 -12.61 1.60 -8.85
C GLY A 68 -13.15 0.17 -8.72
N SER A 69 -12.28 -0.84 -8.79
CA SER A 69 -12.65 -2.22 -8.51
C SER A 69 -13.04 -2.38 -7.04
N LEU A 70 -14.10 -3.15 -6.77
CA LEU A 70 -14.62 -3.42 -5.44
C LEU A 70 -14.79 -4.93 -5.25
N LEU A 71 -14.58 -5.41 -4.03
CA LEU A 71 -14.99 -6.76 -3.63
C LEU A 71 -16.45 -6.75 -3.20
N PHE A 72 -17.12 -7.88 -3.40
CA PHE A 72 -18.48 -8.06 -2.91
C PHE A 72 -18.57 -7.76 -1.40
N GLY A 73 -19.50 -6.88 -1.01
CA GLY A 73 -19.66 -6.46 0.39
C GLY A 73 -18.68 -5.39 0.87
N THR A 74 -17.84 -4.84 -0.01
CA THR A 74 -16.93 -3.71 0.30
C THR A 74 -17.39 -2.39 -0.30
N ASP A 75 -18.68 -2.30 -0.65
CA ASP A 75 -19.34 -1.17 -1.30
C ASP A 75 -19.53 0.00 -0.31
N GLY A 76 -18.43 0.52 0.23
CA GLY A 76 -18.41 1.71 1.05
C GLY A 76 -18.50 2.97 0.19
N PRO A 77 -18.88 4.13 0.77
CA PRO A 77 -18.89 5.39 0.05
C PRO A 77 -17.49 5.66 -0.53
N SER A 78 -17.41 5.74 -1.87
CA SER A 78 -16.16 6.05 -2.57
C SER A 78 -15.64 7.40 -2.09
N ALA A 79 -14.36 7.45 -1.71
CA ALA A 79 -13.74 8.70 -1.28
C ALA A 79 -13.92 9.75 -2.40
N PRO A 80 -14.27 11.01 -2.06
CA PRO A 80 -14.53 12.02 -3.07
C PRO A 80 -13.32 12.16 -4.00
N LYS A 81 -13.58 12.13 -5.32
CA LYS A 81 -12.54 12.34 -6.34
C LYS A 81 -11.83 13.65 -6.04
N ARG A 82 -10.55 13.57 -5.65
CA ARG A 82 -9.73 14.76 -5.49
C ARG A 82 -9.57 15.39 -6.86
N GLU A 83 -10.11 16.60 -7.01
CA GLU A 83 -9.90 17.41 -8.19
C GLU A 83 -8.40 17.69 -8.36
N ARG A 84 -7.89 17.59 -9.59
CA ARG A 84 -6.48 17.87 -9.86
C ARG A 84 -6.28 19.38 -9.76
N ILE A 85 -5.70 19.83 -8.64
CA ILE A 85 -5.38 21.24 -8.43
C ILE A 85 -3.97 21.51 -8.96
N SER A 86 -3.79 22.56 -9.75
CA SER A 86 -2.46 22.97 -10.21
C SER A 86 -1.61 23.50 -9.06
N PHE A 87 -0.28 23.38 -9.16
CA PHE A 87 0.64 23.92 -8.14
C PHE A 87 0.45 25.44 -7.95
N LYS A 88 0.16 26.16 -9.04
CA LYS A 88 -0.14 27.61 -9.03
C LYS A 88 -1.36 27.93 -8.16
N GLU A 89 -2.40 27.12 -8.26
CA GLU A 89 -3.65 27.30 -7.52
C GLU A 89 -3.51 26.91 -6.05
N LEU A 90 -2.71 25.88 -5.78
CA LEU A 90 -2.34 25.46 -4.42
C LEU A 90 -1.53 26.54 -3.69
N GLN A 91 -0.63 27.24 -4.39
CA GLN A 91 0.08 28.39 -3.84
C GLN A 91 -0.83 29.61 -3.60
N ARG A 92 -1.83 29.84 -4.46
CA ARG A 92 -2.77 30.97 -4.32
C ARG A 92 -3.66 30.83 -3.08
N ARG A 93 -4.12 29.61 -2.80
CA ARG A 93 -4.88 29.27 -1.57
C ARG A 93 -4.09 29.42 -0.27
N LYS A 94 -2.75 29.35 -0.33
CA LYS A 94 -1.88 29.47 0.86
C LYS A 94 -1.54 30.91 1.25
N LYS A 95 -1.78 31.87 0.35
CA LYS A 95 -1.44 33.29 0.51
C LYS A 95 -2.63 34.19 0.82
N GLY A 96 -3.85 33.67 0.78
CA GLY A 96 -5.06 34.33 1.28
C GLY A 96 -5.49 33.67 2.56
#